data_AF-T0ZZ96-F1
#
_entry.id   AF-T0ZZ96-F1
#
_cell.length_a   1.000
_cell.length_b   1.000
_cell.length_c   1.000
_cell.angle_alpha   90.00
_cell.angle_beta   90.00
_cell.angle_gamma   90.00
#
_symmetry.space_group_name_H-M   'P 1'
#
loop_
_entity.id
_entity.type
_entity.pdbx_description
1 polymer ?
#
loop_
_entity_poly.entity_id
_entity_poly.type
_entity_poly.pdbx_seq_one_letter_code
_entity_poly.pdbx_strand_id
1 'polypeptide(L)'
;MHYVDTPYVMFVDSDTLLPADSVADLLSSFTSEVGGVGANLRIVEDGRVLSYAAEFVERSREVILKAMNHNGHVMILDGGAAIYRTELVKPFILSKEFYDYRVLGRKSVAGDDRQLTSYVIKSGYKAIKNYDVNVTTPSQKSLKSYYRQQVRWARNGWYYF
;
A
#
# COMPACT_ATOMS: atom_id res chain seq x y z
N MET A 1 -0.64 10.67 14.13
CA MET A 1 -1.57 11.60 13.44
C MET A 1 -1.94 12.87 14.22
N HIS A 2 -1.72 12.97 15.55
CA HIS A 2 -2.06 14.19 16.31
C HIS A 2 -1.31 15.46 15.85
N TYR A 3 -0.12 15.30 15.28
CA TYR A 3 0.76 16.39 14.85
C TYR A 3 0.72 16.68 13.34
N VAL A 4 -0.11 15.97 12.58
CA VAL A 4 -0.22 16.16 11.12
C VAL A 4 -1.41 17.07 10.83
N ASP A 5 -1.14 18.19 10.18
CA ASP A 5 -2.09 19.24 9.80
C ASP A 5 -2.09 19.53 8.29
N THR A 6 -1.22 18.89 7.52
CA THR A 6 -1.17 18.99 6.06
C THR A 6 -2.41 18.39 5.41
N PRO A 7 -2.87 18.90 4.24
CA PRO A 7 -4.05 18.37 3.53
C PRO A 7 -3.89 16.89 3.11
N TYR A 8 -2.64 16.48 2.86
CA TYR A 8 -2.28 15.13 2.48
C TYR A 8 -1.25 14.55 3.45
N VAL A 9 -1.29 13.23 3.61
CA VAL A 9 -0.36 12.46 4.43
C VAL A 9 0.23 11.34 3.58
N MET A 10 1.53 11.12 3.68
CA MET A 10 2.21 10.01 3.03
C MET A 10 2.65 8.97 4.07
N PHE A 11 2.36 7.71 3.79
CA PHE A 11 2.98 6.56 4.44
C PHE A 11 4.05 5.99 3.52
N VAL A 12 5.20 5.68 4.10
CA VAL A 12 6.38 5.18 3.39
C VAL A 12 7.14 4.24 4.31
N ASP A 13 7.47 3.06 3.80
CA ASP A 13 8.32 2.10 4.50
C ASP A 13 9.76 2.62 4.57
N SER A 14 10.43 2.39 5.71
CA SER A 14 11.79 2.90 5.95
C SER A 14 12.86 2.35 5.02
N ASP A 15 12.59 1.23 4.34
CA ASP A 15 13.47 0.59 3.39
C ASP A 15 13.12 0.88 1.92
N THR A 16 12.16 1.79 1.68
CA THR A 16 11.76 2.19 0.33
C THR A 16 12.56 3.40 -0.14
N LEU A 17 13.11 3.30 -1.34
CA LEU A 17 13.74 4.42 -2.05
C LEU A 17 12.71 5.07 -2.97
N LEU A 18 12.52 6.38 -2.77
CA LEU A 18 11.65 7.22 -3.57
C LEU A 18 12.50 8.01 -4.57
N PRO A 19 12.24 7.91 -5.89
CA PRO A 19 12.83 8.81 -6.86
C PRO A 19 12.56 10.28 -6.54
N ALA A 20 13.40 11.18 -7.08
CA ALA A 20 13.09 12.61 -7.08
C ALA A 20 11.71 12.86 -7.68
N ASP A 21 11.02 13.90 -7.21
CA ASP A 21 9.70 14.34 -7.68
C ASP A 21 8.52 13.37 -7.46
N SER A 22 8.76 12.15 -6.99
CA SER A 22 7.72 11.13 -6.73
C SER A 22 6.51 11.66 -5.95
N VAL A 23 6.75 12.51 -4.95
CA VAL A 23 5.67 13.09 -4.13
C VAL A 23 4.78 14.02 -4.98
N ALA A 24 5.38 14.87 -5.81
CA ALA A 24 4.65 15.77 -6.68
C ALA A 24 3.84 14.99 -7.74
N ASP A 25 4.44 13.94 -8.31
CA ASP A 25 3.79 13.08 -9.31
C ASP A 25 2.65 12.23 -8.72
N LEU A 26 2.77 11.78 -7.47
CA LEU A 26 1.67 11.13 -6.77
C LEU A 26 0.55 12.12 -6.46
N LEU A 27 0.89 13.33 -6.03
CA LEU A 27 -0.09 14.38 -5.74
C LEU A 27 -0.87 14.82 -7.00
N SER A 28 -0.22 14.83 -8.16
CA SER A 28 -0.85 15.19 -9.43
C SER A 28 -1.97 14.23 -9.85
N SER A 29 -1.99 13.02 -9.28
CA SER A 29 -3.02 12.01 -9.56
C SER A 29 -4.32 12.22 -8.74
N PHE A 30 -4.35 13.19 -7.83
CA PHE A 30 -5.55 13.45 -7.04
C PHE A 30 -6.61 14.25 -7.81
N THR A 31 -7.81 13.70 -7.90
CA THR A 31 -9.04 14.42 -8.27
C THR A 31 -9.97 14.55 -7.05
N SER A 32 -11.14 15.18 -7.21
CA SER A 32 -12.14 15.28 -6.14
C SER A 32 -12.62 13.91 -5.62
N GLU A 33 -12.63 12.89 -6.48
CA GLU A 33 -13.08 11.54 -6.14
C GLU A 33 -11.97 10.66 -5.55
N VAL A 34 -10.70 11.05 -5.66
CA VAL A 34 -9.56 10.23 -5.21
C VAL A 34 -9.24 10.53 -3.75
N GLY A 35 -9.31 9.50 -2.91
CA GLY A 35 -9.01 9.56 -1.48
C GLY A 35 -7.61 9.04 -1.13
N GLY A 36 -6.99 8.23 -2.01
CA GLY A 36 -5.62 7.76 -1.85
C GLY A 36 -4.94 7.37 -3.17
N VAL A 37 -3.63 7.61 -3.25
CA VAL A 37 -2.77 7.33 -4.40
C VAL A 37 -1.53 6.56 -3.92
N GLY A 38 -1.29 5.38 -4.48
CA GLY A 38 -0.08 4.57 -4.22
C GLY A 38 0.91 4.61 -5.38
N ALA A 39 2.20 4.48 -5.08
CA ALA A 39 3.21 4.29 -6.10
C ALA A 39 3.26 2.84 -6.62
N ASN A 40 3.91 2.62 -7.76
CA ASN A 40 4.27 1.27 -8.20
C ASN A 40 5.50 0.77 -7.43
N LEU A 41 5.40 -0.41 -6.81
CA LEU A 41 6.48 -1.00 -6.03
C LEU A 41 7.34 -1.90 -6.93
N ARG A 42 8.66 -1.72 -6.88
CA ARG A 42 9.66 -2.54 -7.58
C ARG A 42 10.58 -3.19 -6.55
N ILE A 43 10.95 -4.44 -6.78
CA ILE A 43 11.97 -5.11 -5.98
C ILE A 43 13.33 -4.88 -6.66
N VAL A 44 14.32 -4.41 -5.91
CA VAL A 44 15.68 -4.24 -6.45
C VAL A 44 16.29 -5.62 -6.74
N GLU A 45 16.68 -5.81 -8.00
CA GLU A 45 17.40 -6.99 -8.47
C GLU A 45 18.90 -6.83 -8.18
N ASP A 46 19.48 -7.75 -7.40
CA ASP A 46 20.87 -7.65 -6.93
C ASP A 46 21.75 -8.81 -7.40
N GLY A 47 21.33 -9.48 -8.47
CA GLY A 47 22.04 -10.61 -9.07
C GLY A 47 21.69 -11.98 -8.46
N ARG A 48 20.98 -12.02 -7.33
CA ARG A 48 20.56 -13.29 -6.71
C ARG A 48 19.26 -13.79 -7.33
N VAL A 49 19.15 -15.09 -7.60
CA VAL A 49 17.93 -15.72 -8.12
C VAL A 49 16.68 -15.32 -7.32
N LEU A 50 16.82 -15.15 -6.01
CA LEU A 50 15.74 -14.73 -5.14
C LEU A 50 15.22 -13.31 -5.43
N SER A 51 16.08 -12.35 -5.80
CA SER A 51 15.65 -11.00 -6.11
C SER A 51 14.80 -10.97 -7.38
N TYR A 52 15.23 -11.71 -8.42
CA TYR A 52 14.48 -11.89 -9.66
C TYR A 52 13.15 -12.60 -9.43
N ALA A 53 13.13 -13.65 -8.60
CA ALA A 53 11.89 -14.35 -8.25
C ALA A 53 10.92 -13.46 -7.46
N ALA A 54 11.42 -12.62 -6.55
CA ALA A 54 10.61 -11.67 -5.80
C ALA A 54 10.03 -10.58 -6.71
N GLU A 55 10.84 -10.02 -7.62
CA GLU A 55 10.39 -9.06 -8.63
C GLU A 55 9.32 -9.68 -9.54
N PHE A 56 9.51 -10.92 -10.00
CA PHE A 56 8.53 -11.64 -10.83
C PHE A 56 7.17 -11.79 -10.13
N VAL A 57 7.16 -12.13 -8.84
CA VAL A 57 5.92 -12.23 -8.05
C VAL A 57 5.26 -10.86 -7.93
N GLU A 58 6.02 -9.79 -7.69
CA GLU A 58 5.47 -8.43 -7.62
C GLU A 58 4.90 -7.98 -8.98
N ARG A 59 5.58 -8.26 -10.09
CA ARG A 59 5.06 -7.98 -11.45
C ARG A 59 3.79 -8.76 -11.76
N SER A 60 3.69 -10.01 -11.32
CA SER A 60 2.47 -10.81 -11.48
C SER A 60 1.28 -10.18 -10.76
N ARG A 61 1.52 -9.63 -9.56
CA ARG A 61 0.52 -8.90 -8.78
C ARG A 61 0.15 -7.56 -9.41
N GLU A 62 1.13 -6.85 -9.98
CA GLU A 62 0.91 -5.58 -10.69
C GLU A 62 -0.14 -5.71 -11.79
N VAL A 63 -0.15 -6.81 -12.56
CA VAL A 63 -1.15 -7.04 -13.61
C VAL A 63 -2.58 -6.99 -13.06
N ILE A 64 -2.82 -7.64 -11.93
CA ILE A 64 -4.13 -7.66 -11.27
C ILE A 64 -4.47 -6.26 -10.75
N LEU A 65 -3.51 -5.59 -10.11
CA LEU A 65 -3.72 -4.23 -9.60
C LEU A 65 -3.98 -3.22 -10.70
N LYS A 66 -3.34 -3.34 -11.87
CA LYS A 66 -3.60 -2.50 -13.04
C LYS A 66 -5.02 -2.67 -13.55
N ALA A 67 -5.51 -3.91 -13.62
CA ALA A 67 -6.88 -4.19 -13.99
C ALA A 67 -7.88 -3.56 -13.00
N MET A 68 -7.63 -3.68 -11.69
CA MET A 68 -8.49 -3.05 -10.66
C MET A 68 -8.39 -1.51 -10.69
N ASN A 69 -7.21 -0.97 -10.98
CA ASN A 69 -6.95 0.46 -11.03
C ASN A 69 -7.79 1.18 -12.09
N HIS A 70 -8.16 0.48 -13.17
CA HIS A 70 -9.01 1.02 -14.23
C HIS A 70 -10.32 1.60 -13.69
N ASN A 71 -10.91 0.96 -12.66
CA ASN A 71 -12.14 1.43 -12.03
C ASN A 71 -11.89 2.28 -10.78
N GLY A 72 -10.63 2.54 -10.40
CA GLY A 72 -10.29 3.34 -9.23
C GLY A 72 -10.47 2.64 -7.88
N HIS A 73 -10.52 1.30 -7.87
CA HIS A 73 -10.76 0.49 -6.67
C HIS A 73 -9.69 -0.59 -6.52
N VAL A 74 -8.42 -0.18 -6.42
CA VAL A 74 -7.34 -1.14 -6.18
C VAL A 74 -7.51 -1.81 -4.82
N MET A 75 -7.22 -3.10 -4.75
CA MET A 75 -7.38 -3.86 -3.51
C MET A 75 -6.46 -3.39 -2.37
N ILE A 76 -5.37 -2.69 -2.70
CA ILE A 76 -4.35 -2.23 -1.75
C ILE A 76 -3.46 -1.16 -2.39
N LEU A 77 -3.17 -0.12 -1.61
CA LEU A 77 -2.07 0.81 -1.83
C LEU A 77 -0.91 0.36 -0.95
N ASP A 78 0.19 -0.09 -1.56
CA ASP A 78 1.31 -0.71 -0.86
C ASP A 78 2.03 0.27 0.08
N GLY A 79 2.50 -0.23 1.23
CA GLY A 79 3.24 0.54 2.23
C GLY A 79 4.57 1.13 1.74
N GLY A 80 5.05 0.74 0.55
CA GLY A 80 6.24 1.33 -0.05
C GLY A 80 6.11 2.85 -0.20
N ALA A 81 5.02 3.33 -0.79
CA ALA A 81 4.67 4.75 -0.78
C ALA A 81 3.20 4.94 -1.14
N ALA A 82 2.43 5.53 -0.23
CA ALA A 82 1.02 5.86 -0.47
C ALA A 82 0.63 7.20 0.18
N ILE A 83 0.00 8.07 -0.59
CA ILE A 83 -0.52 9.36 -0.15
C ILE A 83 -2.03 9.25 0.02
N TYR A 84 -2.57 9.86 1.07
CA TYR A 84 -4.00 9.91 1.37
C TYR A 84 -4.44 11.34 1.70
N ARG A 85 -5.73 11.63 1.51
CA ARG A 85 -6.34 12.84 2.08
C ARG A 85 -6.31 12.72 3.61
N THR A 86 -5.63 13.66 4.28
CA THR A 86 -5.45 13.60 5.74
C THR A 86 -6.79 13.62 6.47
N GLU A 87 -7.71 14.49 6.04
CA GLU A 87 -9.05 14.62 6.63
C GLU A 87 -9.87 13.33 6.55
N LEU A 88 -9.63 12.52 5.52
CA LEU A 88 -10.30 11.24 5.31
C LEU A 88 -9.74 10.18 6.25
N VAL A 89 -8.43 9.97 6.26
CA VAL A 89 -7.82 8.84 6.99
C VAL A 89 -7.52 9.12 8.46
N LYS A 90 -7.33 10.37 8.86
CA LYS A 90 -6.96 10.74 10.24
C LYS A 90 -8.02 10.31 11.27
N PRO A 91 -9.34 10.53 11.09
CA PRO A 91 -10.35 10.06 12.03
C PRO A 91 -10.33 8.54 12.16
N PHE A 92 -10.17 7.82 11.05
CA PHE A 92 -10.13 6.36 11.03
C PHE A 92 -8.89 5.79 11.75
N ILE A 93 -7.70 6.32 11.47
CA ILE A 93 -6.45 5.88 12.13
C ILE A 93 -6.51 6.09 13.64
N LEU A 94 -7.15 7.17 14.10
CA LEU A 94 -7.32 7.46 15.52
C LEU A 94 -8.50 6.70 16.16
N SER A 95 -9.30 5.98 15.37
CA SER A 95 -10.47 5.25 15.84
C SER A 95 -10.12 3.87 16.38
N LYS A 96 -10.97 3.37 17.27
CA LYS A 96 -10.86 2.00 17.81
C LYS A 96 -10.94 0.91 16.74
N GLU A 97 -11.64 1.19 15.65
CA GLU A 97 -11.76 0.26 14.52
C GLU A 97 -10.39 -0.09 13.92
N PHE A 98 -9.49 0.89 13.86
CA PHE A 98 -8.15 0.71 13.29
C PHE A 98 -7.19 -0.02 14.25
N TYR A 99 -7.10 0.41 15.52
CA TYR A 99 -6.10 -0.13 16.46
C TYR A 99 -6.56 -1.38 17.25
N ASP A 100 -7.87 -1.63 17.37
CA ASP A 100 -8.45 -2.83 17.98
C ASP A 100 -9.27 -3.61 16.95
N TYR A 101 -8.71 -3.78 15.75
CA TYR A 101 -9.34 -4.55 14.68
C TYR A 101 -9.63 -5.98 15.15
N ARG A 102 -10.91 -6.39 15.06
CA ARG A 102 -11.41 -7.69 15.52
C ARG A 102 -12.19 -8.38 14.41
N VAL A 103 -11.90 -9.66 14.20
CA VAL A 103 -12.66 -10.55 13.32
C VAL A 103 -13.29 -11.64 14.18
N LEU A 104 -14.62 -11.74 14.14
CA LEU A 104 -15.39 -12.68 14.97
C LEU A 104 -15.01 -12.61 16.46
N GLY A 105 -14.86 -11.39 16.98
CA GLY A 105 -14.53 -11.11 18.39
C GLY A 105 -13.04 -11.28 18.76
N ARG A 106 -12.21 -11.88 17.91
CA ARG A 106 -10.78 -12.08 18.13
C ARG A 106 -9.98 -10.92 17.57
N LYS A 107 -9.04 -10.38 18.34
CA LYS A 107 -8.10 -9.36 17.87
C LYS A 107 -7.33 -9.94 16.69
N SER A 108 -7.42 -9.27 15.55
CA SER A 108 -6.76 -9.69 14.31
C SER A 108 -5.73 -8.63 13.92
N VAL A 109 -4.61 -9.08 13.38
CA VAL A 109 -3.58 -8.18 12.85
C VAL A 109 -3.85 -8.05 11.35
N ALA A 110 -4.64 -7.05 10.98
CA ALA A 110 -4.76 -6.64 9.59
C ALA A 110 -3.57 -5.75 9.22
N GLY A 111 -3.16 -5.76 7.95
CA GLY A 111 -2.17 -4.81 7.46
C GLY A 111 -2.76 -3.40 7.41
N ASP A 112 -2.04 -2.42 7.93
CA ASP A 112 -2.46 -1.01 7.95
C ASP A 112 -2.82 -0.50 6.54
N ASP A 113 -1.99 -0.83 5.55
CA ASP A 113 -2.21 -0.51 4.13
C ASP A 113 -3.58 -0.98 3.61
N ARG A 114 -3.94 -2.24 3.91
CA ARG A 114 -5.22 -2.86 3.51
C ARG A 114 -6.38 -2.21 4.25
N GLN A 115 -6.21 -1.91 5.54
CA GLN A 115 -7.23 -1.22 6.35
C GLN A 115 -7.51 0.17 5.78
N LEU A 116 -6.48 0.95 5.51
CA LEU A 116 -6.58 2.29 4.94
C LEU A 116 -7.20 2.26 3.55
N THR A 117 -6.71 1.40 2.66
CA THR A 117 -7.24 1.29 1.29
C THR A 117 -8.72 0.89 1.30
N SER A 118 -9.07 -0.11 2.11
CA SER A 118 -10.47 -0.56 2.24
C SER A 118 -11.36 0.54 2.82
N TYR A 119 -10.86 1.30 3.81
CA TYR A 119 -11.59 2.40 4.41
C TYR A 119 -11.87 3.51 3.39
N VAL A 120 -10.85 3.94 2.63
CA VAL A 120 -11.00 4.94 1.55
C VAL A 120 -12.11 4.52 0.57
N ILE A 121 -12.08 3.28 0.10
CA ILE A 121 -13.09 2.75 -0.83
C ILE A 121 -14.48 2.71 -0.19
N LYS A 122 -14.59 2.22 1.05
CA LYS A 122 -15.87 2.17 1.79
C LYS A 122 -16.45 3.56 2.08
N SER A 123 -15.60 4.57 2.20
CA SER A 123 -16.01 5.98 2.34
C SER A 123 -16.44 6.62 1.02
N GLY A 124 -16.51 5.85 -0.08
CA GLY A 124 -16.99 6.32 -1.38
C GLY A 124 -15.92 6.98 -2.25
N TYR A 125 -14.64 6.92 -1.85
CA TYR A 125 -13.53 7.48 -2.62
C TYR A 125 -12.83 6.42 -3.46
N LYS A 126 -12.18 6.86 -4.53
CA LYS A 126 -11.27 6.05 -5.33
C LYS A 126 -9.92 5.90 -4.61
N ALA A 127 -9.37 4.70 -4.65
CA ALA A 127 -8.00 4.40 -4.29
C ALA A 127 -7.29 3.91 -5.56
N ILE A 128 -6.27 4.64 -6.00
CA ILE A 128 -5.58 4.39 -7.27
C ILE A 128 -4.08 4.20 -7.08
N LYS A 129 -3.44 3.54 -8.03
CA LYS A 129 -1.99 3.51 -8.17
C LYS A 129 -1.56 4.36 -9.36
N ASN A 130 -0.54 5.19 -9.16
CA ASN A 130 0.19 5.84 -10.23
C ASN A 130 1.35 4.92 -10.66
N TYR A 131 1.26 4.39 -11.88
CA TYR A 131 2.26 3.46 -12.40
C TYR A 131 3.49 4.12 -13.04
N ASP A 132 3.45 5.44 -13.21
CA ASP A 132 4.59 6.22 -13.70
C ASP A 132 5.60 6.47 -12.55
N VAL A 133 5.11 6.52 -11.31
CA VAL A 133 5.96 6.64 -10.10
C VAL A 133 6.37 5.25 -9.62
N ASN A 134 7.65 4.90 -9.81
CA ASN A 134 8.21 3.61 -9.41
C ASN A 134 9.11 3.78 -8.19
N VAL A 135 8.69 3.24 -7.04
CA VAL A 135 9.49 3.19 -5.82
C VAL A 135 10.13 1.81 -5.69
N THR A 136 11.33 1.75 -5.11
CA THR A 136 12.08 0.48 -5.03
C THR A 136 12.33 0.06 -3.59
N THR A 137 12.19 -1.23 -3.30
CA THR A 137 12.51 -1.84 -2.00
C THR A 137 13.50 -3.01 -2.20
N PRO A 138 14.45 -3.25 -1.27
CA PRO A 138 15.38 -4.37 -1.40
C PRO A 138 14.69 -5.73 -1.28
N SER A 139 15.21 -6.73 -1.99
CA SER A 139 14.78 -8.11 -1.82
C SER A 139 15.21 -8.70 -0.47
N GLN A 140 14.48 -9.71 0.00
CA GLN A 140 14.84 -10.43 1.21
C GLN A 140 16.18 -11.17 1.06
N LYS A 141 16.94 -11.28 2.16
CA LYS A 141 18.32 -11.83 2.08
C LYS A 141 18.38 -13.35 1.93
N SER A 142 17.34 -14.06 2.32
CA SER A 142 17.29 -15.53 2.34
C SER A 142 15.92 -16.06 1.90
N LEU A 143 15.88 -17.29 1.38
CA LEU A 143 14.62 -17.93 1.00
C LEU A 143 13.67 -18.09 2.20
N LYS A 144 14.22 -18.37 3.40
CA LYS A 144 13.44 -18.48 4.64
C LYS A 144 12.79 -17.15 5.04
N SER A 145 13.49 -16.02 4.91
CA SER A 145 12.91 -14.70 5.17
C SER A 145 11.86 -14.34 4.13
N TYR A 146 12.13 -14.62 2.85
CA TYR A 146 11.18 -14.41 1.76
C TYR A 146 9.90 -15.22 1.95
N TYR A 147 10.01 -16.52 2.25
CA TYR A 147 8.86 -17.37 2.52
C TYR A 147 8.00 -16.84 3.68
N ARG A 148 8.63 -16.42 4.78
CA ARG A 148 7.89 -15.82 5.92
C ARG A 148 7.20 -14.52 5.53
N GLN A 149 7.83 -13.68 4.70
CA GLN A 149 7.23 -12.46 4.17
C GLN A 149 5.99 -12.79 3.33
N GLN A 150 6.09 -13.74 2.40
CA GLN A 150 4.98 -14.14 1.54
C GLN A 150 3.81 -14.75 2.33
N VAL A 151 4.08 -15.60 3.32
CA VAL A 151 3.03 -16.14 4.22
C VAL A 151 2.34 -15.02 4.99
N ARG A 152 3.11 -14.03 5.48
CA ARG A 152 2.55 -12.86 6.18
C ARG A 152 1.65 -12.03 5.26
N TRP A 153 2.11 -11.75 4.04
CA TRP A 153 1.33 -10.98 3.05
C TRP A 153 0.08 -11.73 2.61
N ALA A 154 0.18 -13.04 2.34
CA ALA A 154 -0.95 -13.88 2.03
C ALA A 154 -1.99 -13.83 3.16
N ARG A 155 -1.57 -14.03 4.42
CA ARG A 155 -2.47 -13.92 5.59
C ARG A 155 -3.20 -12.58 5.65
N ASN A 156 -2.51 -11.47 5.41
CA ASN A 156 -3.14 -10.15 5.38
C ASN A 156 -4.15 -10.01 4.22
N GLY A 157 -3.93 -10.71 3.11
CA GLY A 157 -4.83 -10.73 1.96
C GLY A 157 -6.16 -11.44 2.22
N TRP A 158 -6.17 -12.50 3.05
CA TRP A 158 -7.38 -13.31 3.32
C TRP A 158 -8.40 -12.65 4.26
N TYR A 159 -8.09 -11.52 4.89
CA TYR A 159 -9.04 -10.83 5.78
C TYR A 159 -10.03 -9.90 5.05
N TYR A 160 -9.71 -9.53 3.82
CA TYR A 160 -10.50 -8.58 3.03
C TYR A 160 -10.88 -9.28 1.72
N PHE A 161 -12.11 -9.79 1.69
CA PHE A 161 -12.81 -10.25 0.49
C PHE A 161 -13.79 -9.18 0.04
#